data_AF-A0A2M6GHF5-F1
#
_entry.id   AF-A0A2M6GHF5-F1
#
_cell.length_a   1.000
_cell.length_b   1.000
_cell.length_c   1.000
_cell.angle_alpha   90.00
_cell.angle_beta   90.00
_cell.angle_gamma   90.00
#
_symmetry.space_group_name_H-M   'P 1'
#
loop_
_entity.id
_entity.type
_entity.pdbx_description
1 polymer ?
#
loop_
_entity_poly.entity_id
_entity_poly.type
_entity_poly.pdbx_seq_one_letter_code
_entity_poly.pdbx_strand_id
1 'polypeptide(L)'
;MWLTFLAGLVGFVLFVFAVTTNFLNLFGELPGFQTLENPQSELASEMYSADGVLMGKYFRENRTPIKYRDLPQNLVDALIATEDVRFEEHSGIDFEGLLAVGYYGLTGRSRGASTLTQQVAKNLFRTRAGTSREGLLADIPGLRMLIIKTKEWIVAIRLEKAYTKKEILVMYLNTIEFGSNAYGIKSAAKTFFSKALKGLTLEESALLVGIVNNPTRFSPVTYKERSQRRRDWVLSQMRKYGFIDKPTYTAAVAKDIILKFQVENQNNGIAPYLRAEAGKWLRKWARENGHDLYADGLKIYTTIDSRMQQHAEEAVQQHMKAQQKLFFSVIKNTKPWVDENGHVIKNFLQTEIKKTNRYKALATRFDNNTDSINYYLNKKIPMKVFTWDAPGEKEVTMSPLDSLAYYKRFLHAGFIATNPLNGHVLAWVGGTNYKYF
;
A
#
# COMPACT_ATOMS: atom_id res chain seq x y z
N MET A 1 -28.11 -23.57 -38.82
CA MET A 1 -27.07 -23.91 -37.82
C MET A 1 -25.67 -23.47 -38.26
N TRP A 2 -25.17 -23.85 -39.44
CA TRP A 2 -23.84 -23.38 -39.90
C TRP A 2 -23.78 -21.88 -40.23
N LEU A 3 -24.79 -21.34 -40.92
CA LEU A 3 -24.89 -19.89 -41.19
C LEU A 3 -24.94 -19.05 -39.92
N THR A 4 -25.68 -19.49 -38.90
CA THR A 4 -25.78 -18.81 -37.60
C THR A 4 -24.47 -18.88 -36.81
N PHE A 5 -23.77 -20.01 -36.87
CA PHE A 5 -22.44 -20.16 -36.28
C PHE A 5 -21.41 -19.25 -36.96
N LEU A 6 -21.39 -19.23 -38.29
CA LEU A 6 -20.48 -18.39 -39.07
C LEU A 6 -20.74 -16.90 -38.85
N ALA A 7 -22.01 -16.49 -38.81
CA ALA A 7 -22.41 -15.13 -38.49
C ALA A 7 -21.97 -14.73 -37.07
N GLY A 8 -22.08 -15.63 -36.09
CA GLY A 8 -21.57 -15.42 -34.74
C GLY A 8 -20.05 -15.24 -34.69
N LEU A 9 -19.29 -16.06 -35.43
CA LEU A 9 -17.84 -15.96 -35.52
C LEU A 9 -17.41 -14.63 -36.14
N VAL A 10 -18.02 -14.25 -37.28
CA VAL A 10 -17.76 -12.96 -37.95
C VAL A 10 -18.12 -11.80 -37.02
N GLY A 11 -19.28 -11.86 -36.35
CA GLY A 11 -19.69 -10.86 -35.37
C GLY A 11 -18.70 -10.71 -34.22
N PHE A 12 -18.15 -11.82 -33.70
CA PHE A 12 -17.12 -11.78 -32.66
C PHE A 12 -15.81 -11.15 -33.15
N VAL A 13 -15.36 -11.49 -34.36
CA VAL A 13 -14.16 -10.87 -34.97
C VAL A 13 -14.35 -9.37 -35.17
N LEU A 14 -15.51 -8.96 -35.70
CA LEU A 14 -15.85 -7.54 -35.87
C LEU A 14 -15.93 -6.82 -34.52
N PHE A 15 -16.46 -7.47 -33.49
CA PHE A 15 -16.51 -6.92 -32.13
C PHE A 15 -15.09 -6.73 -31.55
N VAL A 16 -14.22 -7.74 -31.64
CA VAL A 16 -12.83 -7.64 -31.18
C VAL A 16 -12.09 -6.54 -31.94
N PHE A 17 -12.31 -6.43 -33.25
CA PHE A 17 -11.77 -5.36 -34.07
C PHE A 17 -12.25 -3.97 -33.59
N ALA A 18 -13.56 -3.81 -33.37
CA ALA A 18 -14.15 -2.55 -32.90
C ALA A 18 -13.62 -2.13 -31.51
N VAL A 19 -13.44 -3.09 -30.58
CA VAL A 19 -12.80 -2.84 -29.28
C VAL A 19 -11.34 -2.42 -29.46
N THR A 20 -10.62 -3.07 -30.37
CA THR A 20 -9.19 -2.81 -30.61
C THR A 20 -8.95 -1.42 -31.20
N THR A 21 -9.79 -0.97 -32.13
CA THR A 21 -9.67 0.33 -32.79
C THR A 21 -10.38 1.46 -32.04
N ASN A 22 -11.00 1.15 -30.88
CA ASN A 22 -11.90 2.07 -30.19
C ASN A 22 -12.92 2.71 -31.15
N PHE A 23 -13.60 1.88 -31.94
CA PHE A 23 -14.49 2.33 -33.00
C PHE A 23 -15.53 3.32 -32.45
N LEU A 24 -15.61 4.51 -33.08
CA LEU A 24 -16.49 5.62 -32.68
C LEU A 24 -16.36 6.05 -31.21
N ASN A 25 -15.20 5.82 -30.58
CA ASN A 25 -14.96 6.08 -29.15
C ASN A 25 -15.91 5.33 -28.20
N LEU A 26 -16.51 4.23 -28.66
CA LEU A 26 -17.51 3.46 -27.92
C LEU A 26 -16.91 2.61 -26.81
N PHE A 27 -15.67 2.15 -27.00
CA PHE A 27 -15.07 1.12 -26.15
C PHE A 27 -14.01 1.67 -25.19
N GLY A 28 -13.47 2.87 -25.48
CA GLY A 28 -12.33 3.49 -24.81
C GLY A 28 -10.98 2.96 -25.30
N GLU A 29 -9.92 3.74 -25.19
CA GLU A 29 -8.60 3.38 -25.71
C GLU A 29 -7.96 2.17 -25.00
N LEU A 30 -7.18 1.39 -25.74
CA LEU A 30 -6.24 0.41 -25.20
C LEU A 30 -4.93 1.12 -24.77
N PRO A 31 -4.24 0.63 -23.73
CA PRO A 31 -2.91 1.14 -23.39
C PRO A 31 -1.93 0.92 -24.55
N GLY A 32 -1.17 1.96 -24.89
CA GLY A 32 -0.14 1.90 -25.94
C GLY A 32 1.03 1.00 -25.54
N PHE A 33 1.77 0.47 -26.53
CA PHE A 33 2.85 -0.51 -26.33
C PHE A 33 4.01 0.04 -25.49
N GLN A 34 4.34 1.33 -25.64
CA GLN A 34 5.38 2.02 -24.84
C GLN A 34 5.05 2.04 -23.34
N THR A 35 3.76 1.99 -22.97
CA THR A 35 3.31 1.84 -21.58
C THR A 35 3.52 0.41 -21.05
N LEU A 36 3.55 -0.60 -21.94
CA LEU A 36 3.79 -2.01 -21.60
C LEU A 36 5.30 -2.32 -21.48
N GLU A 37 6.14 -1.69 -22.32
CA GLU A 37 7.62 -1.79 -22.30
C GLU A 37 8.27 -1.02 -21.17
N ASN A 38 7.69 0.14 -20.88
CA ASN A 38 8.13 0.96 -19.77
C ASN A 38 6.87 1.28 -18.97
N PRO A 39 6.37 0.34 -18.14
CA PRO A 39 5.64 0.75 -16.97
C PRO A 39 6.68 1.53 -16.18
N GLN A 40 6.82 2.83 -16.46
CA GLN A 40 7.44 3.80 -15.57
C GLN A 40 6.69 3.58 -14.28
N SER A 41 7.24 2.69 -13.47
CA SER A 41 6.60 2.07 -12.35
C SER A 41 6.69 3.13 -11.28
N GLU A 42 5.81 4.14 -11.40
CA GLU A 42 5.78 5.39 -10.65
C GLU A 42 7.05 5.55 -9.82
N LEU A 43 8.17 5.88 -10.50
CA LEU A 43 9.47 5.80 -9.87
C LEU A 43 9.43 6.75 -8.69
N ALA A 44 9.70 6.21 -7.50
CA ALA A 44 9.65 7.00 -6.28
C ALA A 44 10.66 8.15 -6.41
N SER A 45 10.20 9.38 -6.26
CA SER A 45 11.11 10.52 -6.16
C SER A 45 11.84 10.43 -4.83
N GLU A 46 13.15 10.62 -4.86
CA GLU A 46 14.05 10.42 -3.72
C GLU A 46 14.58 11.77 -3.24
N MET A 47 14.48 12.01 -1.93
CA MET A 47 15.01 13.21 -1.28
C MET A 47 16.30 12.90 -0.54
N TYR A 48 17.32 13.70 -0.78
CA TYR A 48 18.66 13.57 -0.24
C TYR A 48 19.07 14.79 0.60
N SER A 49 19.89 14.52 1.61
CA SER A 49 20.60 15.54 2.35
C SER A 49 21.75 16.13 1.51
N ALA A 50 22.31 17.25 1.96
CA ALA A 50 23.45 17.92 1.34
C ALA A 50 24.70 17.02 1.27
N ASP A 51 24.85 16.09 2.21
CA ASP A 51 25.90 15.06 2.27
C ASP A 51 25.52 13.75 1.54
N GLY A 52 24.44 13.73 0.77
CA GLY A 52 24.08 12.62 -0.12
C GLY A 52 23.34 11.45 0.54
N VAL A 53 22.88 11.59 1.78
CA VAL A 53 22.13 10.56 2.49
C VAL A 53 20.66 10.61 2.06
N LEU A 54 20.08 9.44 1.74
CA LEU A 54 18.66 9.33 1.41
C LEU A 54 17.81 9.61 2.65
N MET A 55 17.06 10.71 2.63
CA MET A 55 16.19 11.15 3.72
C MET A 55 14.80 10.51 3.65
N GLY A 56 14.28 10.29 2.43
CA GLY A 56 12.96 9.70 2.23
C GLY A 56 12.57 9.63 0.76
N LYS A 57 11.38 9.07 0.50
CA LYS A 57 10.84 8.89 -0.85
C LYS A 57 9.39 9.35 -0.94
N TYR A 58 9.03 9.91 -2.10
CA TYR A 58 7.65 10.22 -2.49
C TYR A 58 7.22 9.26 -3.59
N PHE A 59 6.22 8.45 -3.30
CA PHE A 59 5.65 7.47 -4.22
C PHE A 59 4.15 7.35 -3.96
N ARG A 60 3.35 6.97 -4.97
CA ARG A 60 1.99 6.47 -4.69
C ARG A 60 2.05 5.02 -4.26
N GLU A 61 2.89 4.24 -4.94
CA GLU A 61 3.18 2.85 -4.62
C GLU A 61 4.69 2.62 -4.48
N ASN A 62 5.14 2.09 -3.34
CA ASN A 62 6.58 1.86 -3.09
C ASN A 62 7.09 0.63 -3.84
N ARG A 63 7.26 0.77 -5.15
CA ARG A 63 7.70 -0.30 -6.03
C ARG A 63 9.22 -0.22 -6.17
N THR A 64 9.92 -1.30 -5.82
CA THR A 64 11.33 -1.46 -6.15
C THR A 64 11.44 -2.57 -7.20
N PRO A 65 11.95 -2.29 -8.40
CA PRO A 65 12.08 -3.30 -9.45
C PRO A 65 12.87 -4.52 -8.96
N ILE A 66 12.37 -5.71 -9.31
CA ILE A 66 13.04 -6.99 -9.05
C ILE A 66 13.36 -7.67 -10.37
N LYS A 67 14.42 -8.49 -10.37
CA LYS A 67 14.71 -9.40 -11.48
C LYS A 67 14.23 -10.80 -11.13
N TYR A 68 13.91 -11.61 -12.14
CA TYR A 68 13.45 -12.99 -11.93
C TYR A 68 14.42 -13.82 -11.06
N ARG A 69 15.73 -13.66 -11.28
CA ARG A 69 16.80 -14.32 -10.50
C ARG A 69 16.81 -14.00 -9.00
N ASP A 70 16.11 -12.94 -8.58
CA ASP A 70 16.02 -12.54 -7.19
C ASP A 70 14.83 -13.21 -6.47
N LEU A 71 13.94 -13.87 -7.24
CA LEU A 71 12.77 -14.58 -6.72
C LEU A 71 13.18 -15.95 -6.18
N PRO A 72 12.74 -16.34 -4.97
CA PRO A 72 12.91 -17.69 -4.48
C PRO A 72 11.99 -18.66 -5.24
N GLN A 73 12.45 -19.87 -5.50
CA GLN A 73 11.68 -20.88 -6.25
C GLN A 73 10.34 -21.20 -5.59
N ASN A 74 10.33 -21.33 -4.25
CA ASN A 74 9.09 -21.58 -3.49
C ASN A 74 7.98 -20.54 -3.76
N LEU A 75 8.35 -19.29 -4.01
CA LEU A 75 7.39 -18.22 -4.34
C LEU A 75 6.85 -18.36 -5.75
N VAL A 76 7.72 -18.65 -6.71
CA VAL A 76 7.33 -18.89 -8.11
C VAL A 76 6.39 -20.09 -8.18
N ASP A 77 6.74 -21.19 -7.53
CA ASP A 77 5.96 -22.42 -7.49
C ASP A 77 4.61 -22.21 -6.78
N ALA A 78 4.61 -21.49 -5.64
CA ALA A 78 3.38 -21.17 -4.94
C ALA A 78 2.42 -20.34 -5.82
N LEU A 79 2.97 -19.36 -6.55
CA LEU A 79 2.18 -18.51 -7.43
C LEU A 79 1.60 -19.31 -8.60
N ILE A 80 2.42 -20.09 -9.31
CA ILE A 80 1.98 -20.92 -10.44
C ILE A 80 0.94 -21.94 -9.97
N ALA A 81 1.19 -22.65 -8.87
CA ALA A 81 0.29 -23.68 -8.36
C ALA A 81 -1.12 -23.16 -8.01
N THR A 82 -1.25 -21.87 -7.70
CA THR A 82 -2.49 -21.28 -7.18
C THR A 82 -3.23 -20.38 -8.14
N GLU A 83 -2.50 -19.54 -8.87
CA GLU A 83 -3.08 -18.57 -9.80
C GLU A 83 -3.23 -19.16 -11.21
N ASP A 84 -2.25 -19.95 -11.67
CA ASP A 84 -2.19 -20.40 -13.06
C ASP A 84 -1.25 -21.60 -13.25
N VAL A 85 -1.75 -22.81 -12.97
CA VAL A 85 -0.90 -24.02 -12.98
C VAL A 85 -0.36 -24.39 -14.37
N ARG A 86 -1.03 -23.93 -15.42
CA ARG A 86 -0.64 -24.13 -16.83
C ARG A 86 -0.02 -22.89 -17.44
N PHE A 87 0.50 -21.99 -16.61
CA PHE A 87 1.02 -20.70 -17.04
C PHE A 87 2.01 -20.82 -18.20
N GLU A 88 2.86 -21.84 -18.21
CA GLU A 88 3.86 -22.06 -19.26
C GLU A 88 3.29 -22.71 -20.54
N GLU A 89 2.09 -23.30 -20.48
CA GLU A 89 1.51 -24.10 -21.57
C GLU A 89 0.61 -23.28 -22.52
N HIS A 90 0.13 -22.10 -22.11
CA HIS A 90 -0.79 -21.28 -22.90
C HIS A 90 -0.20 -19.93 -23.33
N SER A 91 -0.77 -19.27 -24.34
CA SER A 91 -0.35 -17.93 -24.81
C SER A 91 -1.24 -16.82 -24.26
N GLY A 92 -1.25 -16.65 -22.94
CA GLY A 92 -2.02 -15.61 -22.22
C GLY A 92 -3.48 -15.93 -21.91
N ILE A 93 -4.13 -16.82 -22.66
CA ILE A 93 -5.50 -17.28 -22.37
C ILE A 93 -5.49 -18.80 -22.28
N ASP A 94 -5.91 -19.34 -21.14
CA ASP A 94 -6.11 -20.77 -20.95
C ASP A 94 -7.52 -21.16 -21.44
N PHE A 95 -7.62 -21.54 -22.72
CA PHE A 95 -8.89 -21.94 -23.33
C PHE A 95 -9.46 -23.21 -22.70
N GLU A 96 -8.60 -24.19 -22.38
CA GLU A 96 -9.03 -25.40 -21.70
C GLU A 96 -9.58 -25.09 -20.30
N GLY A 97 -8.93 -24.16 -19.59
CA GLY A 97 -9.35 -23.72 -18.26
C GLY A 97 -10.67 -22.97 -18.33
N LEU A 98 -10.86 -22.14 -19.35
CA LEU A 98 -12.11 -21.41 -19.59
C LEU A 98 -13.29 -22.37 -19.87
N LEU A 99 -13.08 -23.37 -20.73
CA LEU A 99 -14.10 -24.40 -21.02
C LEU A 99 -14.42 -25.23 -19.77
N ALA A 100 -13.40 -25.62 -19.01
CA ALA A 100 -13.57 -26.36 -17.77
C ALA A 100 -14.37 -25.54 -16.72
N VAL A 101 -14.13 -24.24 -16.61
CA VAL A 101 -14.89 -23.36 -15.71
C VAL A 101 -16.36 -23.28 -16.13
N GLY A 102 -16.66 -23.20 -17.43
CA GLY A 102 -18.04 -23.26 -17.93
C GLY A 102 -18.75 -24.54 -17.51
N TYR A 103 -18.09 -25.70 -17.66
CA TYR A 103 -18.61 -26.99 -17.21
C TYR A 103 -18.81 -27.05 -15.69
N TYR A 104 -17.81 -26.63 -14.90
CA TYR A 104 -17.90 -26.66 -13.43
C TYR A 104 -18.92 -25.66 -12.87
N GLY A 105 -19.11 -24.52 -13.53
CA GLY A 105 -20.13 -23.53 -13.19
C GLY A 105 -21.55 -24.10 -13.26
N LEU A 106 -21.82 -24.94 -14.28
CA LEU A 106 -23.09 -25.67 -14.40
C LEU A 106 -23.30 -26.69 -13.27
N THR A 107 -22.22 -27.19 -12.67
CA THR A 107 -22.24 -28.12 -11.52
C THR A 107 -22.22 -27.43 -10.15
N GLY A 108 -22.33 -26.09 -10.09
CA GLY A 108 -22.30 -25.31 -8.85
C GLY A 108 -20.91 -25.20 -8.20
N ARG A 109 -19.82 -25.56 -8.90
CA ARG A 109 -18.44 -25.42 -8.42
C ARG A 109 -17.79 -24.18 -9.01
N SER A 110 -17.30 -23.28 -8.17
CA SER A 110 -16.63 -22.04 -8.60
C SER A 110 -15.11 -22.23 -8.67
N ARG A 111 -14.51 -21.94 -9.82
CA ARG A 111 -13.06 -21.89 -10.04
C ARG A 111 -12.69 -20.59 -10.77
N GLY A 112 -11.55 -20.00 -10.43
CA GLY A 112 -11.03 -18.83 -11.15
C GLY A 112 -10.62 -19.22 -12.58
N ALA A 113 -10.97 -18.38 -13.55
CA ALA A 113 -10.72 -18.61 -14.98
C ALA A 113 -9.63 -17.69 -15.57
N SER A 114 -9.08 -16.74 -14.79
CA SER A 114 -8.15 -15.74 -15.31
C SER A 114 -6.70 -16.19 -15.11
N THR A 115 -5.91 -16.13 -16.18
CA THR A 115 -4.47 -16.45 -16.20
C THR A 115 -3.64 -15.36 -15.53
N LEU A 116 -2.39 -15.66 -15.18
CA LEU A 116 -1.45 -14.66 -14.64
C LEU A 116 -1.28 -13.48 -15.60
N THR A 117 -1.15 -13.74 -16.91
CA THR A 117 -1.02 -12.71 -17.94
C THR A 117 -2.26 -11.81 -18.02
N GLN A 118 -3.47 -12.36 -17.87
CA GLN A 118 -4.70 -11.56 -17.79
C GLN A 118 -4.72 -10.70 -16.53
N GLN A 119 -4.23 -11.21 -15.40
CA GLN A 119 -4.14 -10.41 -14.18
C GLN A 119 -3.12 -9.27 -14.30
N VAL A 120 -1.99 -9.48 -15.00
CA VAL A 120 -1.05 -8.39 -15.34
C VAL A 120 -1.76 -7.34 -16.19
N ALA A 121 -2.46 -7.75 -17.26
CA ALA A 121 -3.23 -6.84 -18.10
C ALA A 121 -4.24 -6.02 -17.27
N LYS A 122 -4.99 -6.67 -16.38
CA LYS A 122 -5.93 -6.02 -15.47
C LYS A 122 -5.28 -5.01 -14.53
N ASN A 123 -4.13 -5.35 -13.95
CA ASN A 123 -3.41 -4.45 -13.03
C ASN A 123 -2.91 -3.19 -13.76
N LEU A 124 -2.42 -3.34 -14.99
CA LEU A 124 -2.02 -2.21 -15.84
C LEU A 124 -3.17 -1.24 -16.14
N PHE A 125 -4.41 -1.74 -16.28
CA PHE A 125 -5.60 -0.90 -16.39
C PHE A 125 -5.94 -0.18 -15.06
N ARG A 126 -5.84 -0.86 -13.90
CA ARG A 126 -6.21 -0.29 -12.59
C ARG A 126 -5.29 0.83 -12.12
N THR A 127 -3.97 0.71 -12.30
CA THR A 127 -3.00 1.76 -11.94
C THR A 127 -3.29 3.10 -12.64
N ARG A 128 -4.11 3.11 -13.71
CA ARG A 128 -4.47 4.31 -14.46
C ARG A 128 -5.93 4.75 -14.30
N ALA A 129 -6.67 4.23 -13.32
CA ALA A 129 -8.08 4.57 -13.09
C ALA A 129 -8.34 6.06 -12.78
N GLY A 130 -7.30 6.88 -12.60
CA GLY A 130 -7.41 8.35 -12.57
C GLY A 130 -7.62 9.02 -13.93
N THR A 131 -7.55 8.27 -15.04
CA THR A 131 -7.82 8.78 -16.40
C THR A 131 -9.06 8.08 -16.94
N SER A 132 -10.18 8.79 -16.92
CA SER A 132 -11.41 8.43 -17.62
C SER A 132 -11.10 8.09 -19.08
N ARG A 133 -11.03 6.79 -19.38
CA ARG A 133 -11.03 6.23 -20.75
C ARG A 133 -12.16 5.23 -20.89
N GLU A 134 -13.26 5.50 -20.21
CA GLU A 134 -14.50 4.76 -20.34
C GLU A 134 -15.19 5.28 -21.62
N GLY A 135 -15.33 4.40 -22.62
CA GLY A 135 -16.06 4.74 -23.84
C GLY A 135 -17.56 4.83 -23.58
N LEU A 136 -18.32 5.34 -24.54
CA LEU A 136 -19.77 5.58 -24.40
C LEU A 136 -20.60 4.34 -24.02
N LEU A 137 -20.08 3.12 -24.25
CA LEU A 137 -20.75 1.87 -23.88
C LEU A 137 -20.45 1.41 -22.44
N ALA A 138 -19.62 2.13 -21.69
CA ALA A 138 -19.25 1.77 -20.33
C ALA A 138 -20.42 1.87 -19.32
N ASP A 139 -21.43 2.68 -19.63
CA ASP A 139 -22.59 2.89 -18.75
C ASP A 139 -23.61 1.74 -18.82
N ILE A 140 -23.49 0.82 -19.79
CA ILE A 140 -24.41 -0.30 -19.96
C ILE A 140 -23.96 -1.49 -19.07
N PRO A 141 -24.77 -1.90 -18.07
CA PRO A 141 -24.44 -3.05 -17.21
C PRO A 141 -24.31 -4.34 -18.03
N GLY A 142 -23.33 -5.18 -17.70
CA GLY A 142 -23.02 -6.41 -18.44
C GLY A 142 -22.12 -6.18 -19.67
N LEU A 143 -22.47 -5.23 -20.54
CA LEU A 143 -21.65 -4.90 -21.73
C LEU A 143 -20.28 -4.33 -21.31
N ARG A 144 -20.24 -3.48 -20.27
CA ARG A 144 -19.00 -2.99 -19.67
C ARG A 144 -18.05 -4.13 -19.28
N MET A 145 -18.56 -5.16 -18.62
CA MET A 145 -17.75 -6.28 -18.15
C MET A 145 -17.19 -7.09 -19.31
N LEU A 146 -17.99 -7.30 -20.36
CA LEU A 146 -17.57 -7.97 -21.58
C LEU A 146 -16.46 -7.18 -22.27
N ILE A 147 -16.62 -5.86 -22.44
CA ILE A 147 -15.59 -4.98 -23.03
C ILE A 147 -14.29 -5.02 -22.21
N ILE A 148 -14.36 -4.88 -20.88
CA ILE A 148 -13.18 -4.97 -20.00
C ILE A 148 -12.49 -6.31 -20.19
N LYS A 149 -13.23 -7.42 -20.21
CA LYS A 149 -12.65 -8.75 -20.35
C LYS A 149 -12.00 -8.97 -21.71
N THR A 150 -12.61 -8.45 -22.78
CA THR A 150 -12.02 -8.48 -24.13
C THR A 150 -10.75 -7.64 -24.19
N LYS A 151 -10.70 -6.48 -23.54
CA LYS A 151 -9.49 -5.67 -23.42
C LYS A 151 -8.38 -6.41 -22.67
N GLU A 152 -8.70 -7.08 -21.55
CA GLU A 152 -7.75 -7.94 -20.83
C GLU A 152 -7.18 -9.04 -21.75
N TRP A 153 -8.01 -9.69 -22.56
CA TRP A 153 -7.58 -10.72 -23.52
C TRP A 153 -6.66 -10.17 -24.61
N ILE A 154 -7.02 -9.05 -25.24
CA ILE A 154 -6.19 -8.42 -26.28
C ILE A 154 -4.82 -8.04 -25.70
N VAL A 155 -4.80 -7.42 -24.51
CA VAL A 155 -3.53 -7.02 -23.86
C VAL A 155 -2.73 -8.23 -23.41
N ALA A 156 -3.35 -9.29 -22.88
CA ALA A 156 -2.66 -10.51 -22.51
C ALA A 156 -1.95 -11.16 -23.71
N ILE A 157 -2.62 -11.25 -24.86
CA ILE A 157 -2.00 -11.77 -26.10
C ILE A 157 -0.84 -10.88 -26.55
N ARG A 158 -0.98 -9.55 -26.45
CA ARG A 158 0.12 -8.61 -26.78
C ARG A 158 1.31 -8.79 -25.85
N LEU A 159 1.08 -8.96 -24.54
CA LEU A 159 2.14 -9.20 -23.56
C LEU A 159 2.89 -10.50 -23.87
N GLU A 160 2.20 -11.59 -24.19
CA GLU A 160 2.82 -12.90 -24.49
C GLU A 160 3.60 -12.91 -25.80
N LYS A 161 3.27 -12.03 -26.74
CA LYS A 161 4.06 -11.83 -27.97
C LYS A 161 5.33 -11.02 -27.73
N ALA A 162 5.34 -10.17 -26.71
CA ALA A 162 6.39 -9.19 -26.45
C ALA A 162 7.36 -9.64 -25.35
N TYR A 163 6.90 -10.42 -24.39
CA TYR A 163 7.63 -10.80 -23.18
C TYR A 163 7.63 -12.30 -22.96
N THR A 164 8.70 -12.77 -22.36
CA THR A 164 8.81 -14.14 -21.87
C THR A 164 7.93 -14.36 -20.64
N LYS A 165 7.58 -15.62 -20.35
CA LYS A 165 6.84 -16.03 -19.14
C LYS A 165 7.47 -15.51 -17.85
N LYS A 166 8.80 -15.54 -17.78
CA LYS A 166 9.56 -15.06 -16.61
C LYS A 166 9.40 -13.55 -16.42
N GLU A 167 9.40 -12.78 -17.49
CA GLU A 167 9.18 -11.33 -17.45
C GLU A 167 7.76 -11.01 -17.03
N ILE A 168 6.76 -11.70 -17.60
CA ILE A 168 5.34 -11.52 -17.22
C ILE A 168 5.13 -11.82 -15.72
N LEU A 169 5.74 -12.89 -15.21
CA LEU A 169 5.68 -13.23 -13.79
C LEU A 169 6.32 -12.15 -12.91
N VAL A 170 7.45 -11.58 -13.34
CA VAL A 170 8.10 -10.45 -12.65
C VAL A 170 7.21 -9.20 -12.69
N MET A 171 6.59 -8.89 -13.84
CA MET A 171 5.64 -7.77 -13.96
C MET A 171 4.47 -7.93 -13.00
N TYR A 172 3.91 -9.14 -12.90
CA TYR A 172 2.85 -9.45 -11.95
C TYR A 172 3.29 -9.18 -10.50
N LEU A 173 4.40 -9.78 -10.09
CA LEU A 173 4.91 -9.65 -8.73
C LEU A 173 5.39 -8.24 -8.37
N ASN A 174 5.76 -7.41 -9.35
CA ASN A 174 6.11 -6.00 -9.11
C ASN A 174 4.89 -5.08 -8.98
N THR A 175 3.75 -5.45 -9.58
CA THR A 175 2.58 -4.56 -9.68
C THR A 175 1.49 -4.87 -8.65
N ILE A 176 1.51 -6.06 -8.05
CA ILE A 176 0.39 -6.50 -7.23
C ILE A 176 0.40 -5.94 -5.81
N GLU A 177 -0.78 -5.62 -5.28
CA GLU A 177 -0.97 -5.13 -3.92
C GLU A 177 -1.08 -6.28 -2.92
N PHE A 178 -0.32 -6.20 -1.82
CA PHE A 178 -0.37 -7.14 -0.69
C PHE A 178 -1.04 -6.54 0.55
N GLY A 179 -1.63 -5.35 0.43
CA GLY A 179 -2.22 -4.59 1.53
C GLY A 179 -1.15 -3.95 2.43
N SER A 180 -1.58 -3.20 3.46
CA SER A 180 -0.66 -2.48 4.36
C SER A 180 0.32 -1.53 3.63
N ASN A 181 -0.13 -0.93 2.52
CA ASN A 181 0.68 -0.11 1.60
C ASN A 181 1.90 -0.84 0.99
N ALA A 182 1.90 -2.17 1.00
CA ALA A 182 2.91 -2.98 0.35
C ALA A 182 2.50 -3.30 -1.09
N TYR A 183 3.12 -2.61 -2.05
CA TYR A 183 2.94 -2.83 -3.48
C TYR A 183 4.17 -3.51 -4.07
N GLY A 184 3.94 -4.67 -4.68
CA GLY A 184 4.99 -5.56 -5.16
C GLY A 184 5.60 -6.45 -4.08
N ILE A 185 6.08 -7.62 -4.50
CA ILE A 185 6.50 -8.69 -3.59
C ILE A 185 7.69 -8.31 -2.71
N LYS A 186 8.61 -7.49 -3.23
CA LYS A 186 9.77 -7.02 -2.45
C LYS A 186 9.35 -6.12 -1.29
N SER A 187 8.40 -5.21 -1.53
CA SER A 187 7.81 -4.39 -0.48
C SER A 187 7.06 -5.25 0.53
N ALA A 188 6.32 -6.26 0.07
CA ALA A 188 5.59 -7.19 0.93
C ALA A 188 6.53 -8.04 1.83
N ALA A 189 7.61 -8.60 1.26
CA ALA A 189 8.59 -9.38 2.01
C ALA A 189 9.24 -8.56 3.14
N LYS A 190 9.58 -7.29 2.85
CA LYS A 190 10.09 -6.37 3.86
C LYS A 190 9.02 -5.99 4.87
N THR A 191 7.81 -5.67 4.41
CA THR A 191 6.70 -5.21 5.26
C THR A 191 6.24 -6.28 6.24
N PHE A 192 6.05 -7.54 5.80
CA PHE A 192 5.52 -8.60 6.65
C PHE A 192 6.58 -9.37 7.43
N PHE A 193 7.80 -9.48 6.90
CA PHE A 193 8.85 -10.34 7.46
C PHE A 193 10.19 -9.66 7.70
N SER A 194 10.37 -8.40 7.29
CA SER A 194 11.66 -7.70 7.33
C SER A 194 12.79 -8.48 6.66
N LYS A 195 12.47 -9.16 5.54
CA LYS A 195 13.39 -10.05 4.81
C LYS A 195 13.64 -9.60 3.38
N ALA A 196 14.82 -9.93 2.88
CA ALA A 196 15.07 -9.95 1.44
C ALA A 196 14.36 -11.14 0.80
N LEU A 197 14.02 -11.05 -0.50
CA LEU A 197 13.26 -12.08 -1.21
C LEU A 197 13.88 -13.47 -1.12
N LYS A 198 15.20 -13.58 -1.29
CA LYS A 198 15.93 -14.86 -1.17
C LYS A 198 15.84 -15.51 0.21
N GLY A 199 15.49 -14.75 1.25
CA GLY A 199 15.34 -15.25 2.62
C GLY A 199 13.92 -15.72 2.95
N LEU A 200 12.97 -15.64 2.00
CA LEU A 200 11.60 -16.11 2.21
C LEU A 200 11.56 -17.63 2.28
N THR A 201 10.93 -18.16 3.31
CA THR A 201 10.68 -19.59 3.45
C THR A 201 9.47 -20.03 2.61
N LEU A 202 9.24 -21.33 2.53
CA LEU A 202 8.08 -21.91 1.84
C LEU A 202 6.76 -21.37 2.41
N GLU A 203 6.59 -21.42 3.74
CA GLU A 203 5.39 -20.94 4.42
C GLU A 203 5.16 -19.43 4.28
N GLU A 204 6.24 -18.63 4.25
CA GLU A 204 6.17 -17.18 4.03
C GLU A 204 5.79 -16.87 2.57
N SER A 205 6.34 -17.61 1.62
CA SER A 205 6.01 -17.50 0.19
C SER A 205 4.54 -17.85 -0.07
N ALA A 206 4.08 -18.96 0.50
CA ALA A 206 2.68 -19.38 0.44
C ALA A 206 1.72 -18.38 1.09
N LEU A 207 2.14 -17.73 2.18
CA LEU A 207 1.37 -16.68 2.83
C LEU A 207 1.21 -15.47 1.91
N LEU A 208 2.32 -14.96 1.35
CA LEU A 208 2.30 -13.79 0.46
C LEU A 208 1.42 -14.04 -0.77
N VAL A 209 1.57 -15.19 -1.43
CA VAL A 209 0.71 -15.58 -2.56
C VAL A 209 -0.76 -15.70 -2.15
N GLY A 210 -1.04 -16.24 -0.96
CA GLY A 210 -2.40 -16.37 -0.44
C GLY A 210 -3.13 -15.04 -0.23
N ILE A 211 -2.38 -13.98 0.11
CA ILE A 211 -2.90 -12.63 0.40
C ILE A 211 -3.40 -11.93 -0.88
N VAL A 212 -2.69 -12.11 -2.00
CA VAL A 212 -2.86 -11.37 -3.26
C VAL A 212 -4.31 -11.26 -3.73
N ASN A 213 -5.08 -12.34 -3.65
CA ASN A 213 -6.46 -12.37 -4.15
C ASN A 213 -7.42 -11.45 -3.40
N ASN A 214 -7.18 -11.23 -2.10
CA ASN A 214 -7.97 -10.31 -1.30
C ASN A 214 -7.15 -9.85 -0.07
N PRO A 215 -6.28 -8.84 -0.25
CA PRO A 215 -5.31 -8.46 0.77
C PRO A 215 -5.95 -8.05 2.10
N THR A 216 -7.08 -7.35 2.04
CA THR A 216 -7.84 -6.95 3.23
C THR A 216 -8.41 -8.16 3.96
N ARG A 217 -9.06 -9.10 3.26
CA ARG A 217 -9.71 -10.27 3.87
C ARG A 217 -8.71 -11.28 4.45
N PHE A 218 -7.55 -11.41 3.82
CA PHE A 218 -6.51 -12.37 4.19
C PHE A 218 -5.31 -11.74 4.89
N SER A 219 -5.43 -10.49 5.35
CA SER A 219 -4.39 -9.78 6.10
C SER A 219 -3.92 -10.61 7.31
N PRO A 220 -2.62 -10.98 7.38
CA PRO A 220 -2.08 -11.74 8.51
C PRO A 220 -1.95 -10.87 9.77
N VAL A 221 -2.02 -9.55 9.62
CA VAL A 221 -1.95 -8.57 10.73
C VAL A 221 -3.31 -8.45 11.41
N THR A 222 -4.39 -8.41 10.63
CA THR A 222 -5.75 -8.15 11.15
C THR A 222 -6.55 -9.44 11.35
N TYR A 223 -6.34 -10.45 10.50
CA TYR A 223 -7.16 -11.67 10.44
C TYR A 223 -6.29 -12.93 10.36
N LYS A 224 -5.51 -13.20 11.42
CA LYS A 224 -4.50 -14.26 11.47
C LYS A 224 -5.04 -15.64 11.08
N GLU A 225 -6.20 -16.05 11.59
CA GLU A 225 -6.77 -17.38 11.34
C GLU A 225 -7.23 -17.54 9.88
N ARG A 226 -7.78 -16.46 9.29
CA ARG A 226 -8.16 -16.47 7.86
C ARG A 226 -6.93 -16.55 6.98
N SER A 227 -5.88 -15.82 7.35
CA SER A 227 -4.61 -15.81 6.63
C SER A 227 -3.93 -17.18 6.68
N GLN A 228 -3.92 -17.83 7.86
CA GLN A 228 -3.39 -19.19 8.03
C GLN A 228 -4.11 -20.22 7.17
N ARG A 229 -5.45 -20.27 7.22
CA ARG A 229 -6.22 -21.17 6.35
C ARG A 229 -5.94 -20.92 4.87
N ARG A 230 -5.73 -19.66 4.47
CA ARG A 230 -5.42 -19.32 3.09
C ARG A 230 -4.02 -19.78 2.68
N ARG A 231 -3.01 -19.57 3.53
CA ARG A 231 -1.65 -20.10 3.34
C ARG A 231 -1.67 -21.62 3.21
N ASP A 232 -2.37 -22.31 4.09
CA ASP A 232 -2.43 -23.78 4.09
C ASP A 232 -3.14 -24.31 2.83
N TRP A 233 -4.15 -23.58 2.34
CA TRP A 233 -4.75 -23.86 1.04
C TRP A 233 -3.75 -23.69 -0.12
N VAL A 234 -2.90 -22.64 -0.11
CA VAL A 234 -1.83 -22.48 -1.11
C VAL A 234 -0.87 -23.67 -1.08
N LEU A 235 -0.39 -24.06 0.12
CA LEU A 235 0.46 -25.25 0.30
C LEU A 235 -0.21 -26.52 -0.21
N SER A 236 -1.53 -26.65 -0.04
CA SER A 236 -2.30 -27.80 -0.55
C SER A 236 -2.31 -27.84 -2.09
N GLN A 237 -2.37 -26.68 -2.76
CA GLN A 237 -2.28 -26.61 -4.22
C GLN A 237 -0.88 -26.96 -4.69
N MET A 238 0.16 -26.45 -4.03
CA MET A 238 1.55 -26.81 -4.33
C MET A 238 1.76 -28.33 -4.25
N ARG A 239 1.24 -28.97 -3.19
CA ARG A 239 1.29 -30.43 -3.04
C ARG A 239 0.50 -31.14 -4.14
N LYS A 240 -0.73 -30.69 -4.43
CA LYS A 240 -1.63 -31.30 -5.44
C LYS A 240 -0.96 -31.36 -6.81
N TYR A 241 -0.20 -30.32 -7.17
CA TYR A 241 0.49 -30.21 -8.45
C TYR A 241 1.96 -30.64 -8.42
N GLY A 242 2.42 -31.25 -7.31
CA GLY A 242 3.74 -31.88 -7.23
C GLY A 242 4.92 -30.95 -6.96
N PHE A 243 4.68 -29.66 -6.66
CA PHE A 243 5.75 -28.72 -6.31
C PHE A 243 6.38 -29.00 -4.93
N ILE A 244 5.64 -29.65 -4.03
CA ILE A 244 6.15 -30.11 -2.73
C ILE A 244 5.61 -31.50 -2.40
N ASP A 245 6.38 -32.27 -1.63
CA ASP A 245 5.96 -33.59 -1.17
C ASP A 245 5.05 -33.52 0.08
N LYS A 246 4.47 -34.67 0.46
CA LYS A 246 3.56 -34.78 1.61
C LYS A 246 4.25 -34.47 2.96
N PRO A 247 5.48 -34.95 3.23
CA PRO A 247 6.21 -34.56 4.45
C PRO A 247 6.43 -33.05 4.56
N THR A 248 6.90 -32.40 3.49
CA THR A 248 7.15 -30.96 3.43
C THR A 248 5.86 -30.17 3.64
N TYR A 249 4.77 -30.58 2.97
CA TYR A 249 3.45 -29.99 3.18
C TYR A 249 3.01 -30.06 4.65
N THR A 250 3.10 -31.23 5.26
CA THR A 250 2.68 -31.45 6.66
C THR A 250 3.49 -30.58 7.62
N ALA A 251 4.82 -30.54 7.42
CA ALA A 251 5.71 -29.72 8.23
C ALA A 251 5.45 -28.22 8.06
N ALA A 252 5.17 -27.75 6.84
CA ALA A 252 4.91 -26.34 6.56
C ALA A 252 3.58 -25.85 7.14
N VAL A 253 2.52 -26.67 7.07
CA VAL A 253 1.19 -26.34 7.64
C VAL A 253 1.26 -26.24 9.16
N ALA A 254 2.07 -27.07 9.82
CA ALA A 254 2.23 -27.08 11.27
C ALA A 254 2.95 -25.84 11.84
N LYS A 255 3.62 -25.04 10.99
CA LYS A 255 4.31 -23.83 11.43
C LYS A 255 3.35 -22.68 11.69
N ASP A 256 3.60 -21.93 12.75
CA ASP A 256 2.90 -20.67 13.02
C ASP A 256 3.31 -19.55 12.06
N ILE A 257 2.39 -18.60 11.85
CA ILE A 257 2.71 -17.34 11.18
C ILE A 257 3.44 -16.43 12.17
N ILE A 258 4.72 -16.16 11.90
CA ILE A 258 5.55 -15.21 12.65
C ILE A 258 5.79 -13.99 11.75
N LEU A 259 5.22 -12.85 12.13
CA LEU A 259 5.41 -11.59 11.41
C LEU A 259 6.50 -10.75 12.07
N LYS A 260 7.33 -10.11 11.25
CA LYS A 260 8.14 -8.94 11.64
C LYS A 260 7.58 -7.74 10.91
N PHE A 261 6.36 -7.37 11.29
CA PHE A 261 5.55 -6.41 10.57
C PHE A 261 6.06 -4.98 10.78
N GLN A 262 6.55 -4.36 9.70
CA GLN A 262 7.02 -2.98 9.66
C GLN A 262 6.63 -2.34 8.33
N VAL A 263 5.65 -1.45 8.34
CA VAL A 263 5.34 -0.66 7.15
C VAL A 263 6.45 0.37 6.97
N GLU A 264 7.05 0.41 5.78
CA GLU A 264 7.88 1.54 5.38
C GLU A 264 6.99 2.79 5.32
N ASN A 265 7.02 3.58 6.39
CA ASN A 265 6.26 4.80 6.50
C ASN A 265 7.16 5.98 6.15
N GLN A 266 6.66 6.90 5.32
CA GLN A 266 7.30 8.20 5.09
C GLN A 266 7.50 8.99 6.39
N ASN A 267 6.80 8.64 7.47
CA ASN A 267 6.96 9.26 8.79
C ASN A 267 8.25 8.83 9.52
N ASN A 268 8.92 7.78 9.05
CA ASN A 268 10.19 7.31 9.59
C ASN A 268 11.35 7.81 8.72
N GLY A 269 12.53 8.01 9.31
CA GLY A 269 13.71 8.55 8.64
C GLY A 269 13.95 10.04 8.93
N ILE A 270 15.09 10.54 8.46
CA ILE A 270 15.67 11.85 8.80
C ILE A 270 14.70 13.01 8.48
N ALA A 271 14.58 13.98 9.38
CA ALA A 271 13.83 15.23 9.20
C ALA A 271 12.37 15.05 8.70
N PRO A 272 11.52 14.28 9.40
CA PRO A 272 10.18 13.95 8.90
C PRO A 272 9.27 15.19 8.73
N TYR A 273 9.39 16.18 9.62
CA TYR A 273 8.64 17.45 9.52
C TYR A 273 9.01 18.24 8.26
N LEU A 274 10.30 18.38 7.97
CA LEU A 274 10.77 19.02 6.73
C LEU A 274 10.22 18.28 5.51
N ARG A 275 10.32 16.95 5.48
CA ARG A 275 9.85 16.17 4.33
C ARG A 275 8.35 16.34 4.09
N ALA A 276 7.56 16.48 5.15
CA ALA A 276 6.14 16.75 5.04
C ALA A 276 5.84 18.13 4.42
N GLU A 277 6.51 19.18 4.92
CA GLU A 277 6.33 20.55 4.39
C GLU A 277 6.91 20.72 2.99
N ALA A 278 8.13 20.23 2.76
CA ALA A 278 8.76 20.20 1.44
C ALA A 278 7.91 19.42 0.44
N GLY A 279 7.27 18.32 0.86
CA GLY A 279 6.37 17.55 0.00
C GLY A 279 5.17 18.35 -0.51
N LYS A 280 4.62 19.27 0.29
CA LYS A 280 3.52 20.16 -0.15
C LYS A 280 4.01 21.12 -1.23
N TRP A 281 5.18 21.74 -1.01
CA TRP A 281 5.80 22.66 -1.96
C TRP A 281 6.21 21.96 -3.26
N LEU A 282 6.89 20.82 -3.15
CA LEU A 282 7.34 20.00 -4.29
C LEU A 282 6.16 19.53 -5.15
N ARG A 283 5.03 19.18 -4.54
CA ARG A 283 3.83 18.80 -5.29
C ARG A 283 3.28 19.96 -6.13
N LYS A 284 3.33 21.18 -5.59
CA LYS A 284 2.95 22.38 -6.34
C LYS A 284 3.94 22.64 -7.48
N TRP A 285 5.23 22.68 -7.16
CA TRP A 285 6.30 22.89 -8.13
C TRP A 285 6.26 21.88 -9.27
N ALA A 286 6.13 20.58 -8.97
CA ALA A 286 6.11 19.52 -9.97
C ALA A 286 4.97 19.74 -10.98
N ARG A 287 3.75 20.00 -10.49
CA ARG A 287 2.59 20.29 -11.37
C ARG A 287 2.81 21.50 -12.26
N GLU A 288 3.38 22.57 -11.72
CA GLU A 288 3.65 23.81 -12.48
C GLU A 288 4.73 23.62 -13.54
N ASN A 289 5.61 22.62 -13.38
CA ASN A 289 6.71 22.32 -14.31
C ASN A 289 6.47 21.06 -15.16
N GLY A 290 5.25 20.54 -15.20
CA GLY A 290 4.91 19.37 -16.03
C GLY A 290 5.47 18.04 -15.52
N HIS A 291 5.80 17.96 -14.23
CA HIS A 291 6.29 16.75 -13.56
C HIS A 291 5.28 16.17 -12.58
N ASP A 292 5.37 14.86 -12.34
CA ASP A 292 4.68 14.18 -11.24
C ASP A 292 5.68 13.77 -10.16
N LEU A 293 5.59 14.43 -8.99
CA LEU A 293 6.41 14.14 -7.81
C LEU A 293 6.37 12.66 -7.41
N TYR A 294 5.27 11.95 -7.68
CA TYR A 294 5.10 10.58 -7.24
C TYR A 294 5.43 9.54 -8.30
N ALA A 295 5.68 9.94 -9.55
CA ALA A 295 5.83 9.00 -10.67
C ALA A 295 7.09 9.18 -11.53
N ASP A 296 7.71 10.36 -11.50
CA ASP A 296 8.80 10.71 -12.44
C ASP A 296 10.22 10.39 -11.92
N GLY A 297 10.36 9.83 -10.71
CA GLY A 297 11.66 9.43 -10.16
C GLY A 297 12.63 10.58 -9.90
N LEU A 298 12.12 11.75 -9.52
CA LEU A 298 12.91 12.96 -9.30
C LEU A 298 13.98 12.74 -8.21
N LYS A 299 15.15 13.36 -8.39
CA LYS A 299 16.22 13.41 -7.40
C LYS A 299 16.24 14.79 -6.75
N ILE A 300 15.78 14.87 -5.52
CA ILE A 300 15.59 16.13 -4.78
C ILE A 300 16.74 16.27 -3.79
N TYR A 301 17.54 17.32 -3.92
CA TYR A 301 18.63 17.63 -2.99
C TYR A 301 18.23 18.78 -2.08
N THR A 302 18.47 18.61 -0.79
CA THR A 302 18.19 19.62 0.23
C THR A 302 19.48 20.22 0.78
N THR A 303 19.35 21.30 1.56
CA THR A 303 20.47 21.91 2.29
C THR A 303 20.73 21.26 3.65
N ILE A 304 19.91 20.30 4.07
CA ILE A 304 20.05 19.63 5.37
C ILE A 304 21.32 18.80 5.39
N ASP A 305 22.13 18.93 6.44
CA ASP A 305 23.21 18.00 6.72
C ASP A 305 22.70 16.87 7.62
N SER A 306 22.85 15.62 7.19
CA SER A 306 22.28 14.47 7.91
C SER A 306 22.81 14.33 9.34
N ARG A 307 24.07 14.70 9.56
CA ARG A 307 24.75 14.61 10.86
C ARG A 307 24.25 15.72 11.78
N MET A 308 24.13 16.94 11.27
CA MET A 308 23.57 18.06 12.03
C MET A 308 22.11 17.81 12.38
N GLN A 309 21.32 17.25 11.46
CA GLN A 309 19.94 16.88 11.73
C GLN A 309 19.84 15.85 12.85
N GLN A 310 20.67 14.81 12.84
CA GLN A 310 20.70 13.82 13.90
C GLN A 310 21.02 14.46 15.26
N HIS A 311 22.07 15.29 15.33
CA HIS A 311 22.41 15.98 16.57
C HIS A 311 21.30 16.92 17.06
N ALA A 312 20.59 17.60 16.14
CA ALA A 312 19.46 18.44 16.48
C ALA A 312 18.29 17.63 17.07
N GLU A 313 17.94 16.49 16.46
CA GLU A 313 16.89 15.60 16.96
C GLU A 313 17.25 15.02 18.33
N GLU A 314 18.49 14.58 18.53
CA GLU A 314 19.02 14.10 19.81
C GLU A 314 18.98 15.20 20.89
N ALA A 315 19.43 16.41 20.57
CA ALA A 315 19.43 17.54 21.50
C ALA A 315 18.01 17.91 21.93
N VAL A 316 17.06 17.99 20.99
CA VAL A 316 15.64 18.24 21.31
C VAL A 316 15.10 17.10 22.17
N GLN A 317 15.37 15.83 21.82
CA GLN A 317 14.87 14.70 22.59
C GLN A 317 15.37 14.70 24.04
N GLN A 318 16.67 14.94 24.25
CA GLN A 318 17.28 14.99 25.57
C GLN A 318 16.74 16.17 26.39
N HIS A 319 16.71 17.37 25.80
CA HIS A 319 16.30 18.57 26.51
C HIS A 319 14.80 18.54 26.83
N MET A 320 13.96 18.14 25.87
CA MET A 320 12.51 18.08 26.07
C MET A 320 12.09 17.03 27.08
N LYS A 321 12.83 15.93 27.23
CA LYS A 321 12.61 14.99 28.34
C LYS A 321 12.77 15.65 29.70
N ALA A 322 13.81 16.46 29.88
CA ALA A 322 14.04 17.20 31.14
C ALA A 322 12.97 18.29 31.34
N GLN A 323 12.70 19.09 30.31
CA GLN A 323 11.70 20.16 30.35
C GLN A 323 10.29 19.62 30.62
N GLN A 324 9.93 18.49 30.03
CA GLN A 324 8.62 17.88 30.27
C GLN A 324 8.45 17.44 31.73
N LYS A 325 9.50 16.89 32.35
CA LYS A 325 9.47 16.54 33.78
C LYS A 325 9.27 17.77 34.65
N LEU A 326 10.00 18.84 34.37
CA LEU A 326 9.84 20.12 35.07
C LEU A 326 8.42 20.67 34.89
N PHE A 327 7.92 20.69 33.65
CA PHE A 327 6.57 21.13 33.35
C PHE A 327 5.51 20.37 34.15
N PHE A 328 5.57 19.03 34.17
CA PHE A 328 4.66 18.22 34.98
C PHE A 328 4.76 18.52 36.48
N SER A 329 5.95 18.86 36.98
CA SER A 329 6.13 19.25 38.39
C SER A 329 5.51 20.62 38.73
N VAL A 330 5.42 21.52 37.74
CA VAL A 330 4.78 22.83 37.88
C VAL A 330 3.26 22.69 37.77
N ILE A 331 2.78 21.97 36.76
CA ILE A 331 1.33 21.88 36.50
C ILE A 331 0.59 20.88 37.39
N LYS A 332 1.26 19.91 38.05
CA LYS A 332 0.68 18.89 38.96
C LYS A 332 -0.82 18.57 38.73
N ASN A 333 -1.70 19.28 39.43
CA ASN A 333 -3.15 19.07 39.47
C ASN A 333 -3.96 20.08 38.65
N THR A 334 -3.31 21.08 38.05
CA THR A 334 -3.96 22.06 37.17
C THR A 334 -4.02 21.55 35.73
N LYS A 335 -5.01 22.04 34.99
CA LYS A 335 -5.16 21.75 33.55
C LYS A 335 -4.30 22.77 32.79
N PRO A 336 -3.51 22.37 31.79
CA PRO A 336 -2.63 23.31 31.07
C PRO A 336 -3.40 24.24 30.11
N TRP A 337 -4.68 23.98 29.82
CA TRP A 337 -5.52 24.83 28.97
C TRP A 337 -6.25 25.89 29.81
N VAL A 338 -5.52 26.94 30.14
CA VAL A 338 -6.04 28.11 30.85
C VAL A 338 -6.02 29.35 29.96
N ASP A 339 -6.87 30.32 30.26
CA ASP A 339 -6.83 31.66 29.65
C ASP A 339 -5.68 32.51 30.24
N GLU A 340 -5.54 33.74 29.76
CA GLU A 340 -4.51 34.70 30.19
C GLU A 340 -4.56 35.03 31.69
N ASN A 341 -5.73 34.81 32.32
CA ASN A 341 -5.97 35.06 33.74
C ASN A 341 -5.82 33.78 34.59
N GLY A 342 -5.46 32.65 33.98
CA GLY A 342 -5.29 31.37 34.66
C GLY A 342 -6.59 30.58 34.87
N HIS A 343 -7.72 30.99 34.31
CA HIS A 343 -8.97 30.22 34.39
C HIS A 343 -9.01 29.10 33.35
N VAL A 344 -9.51 27.93 33.74
CA VAL A 344 -9.64 26.79 32.83
C VAL A 344 -10.63 27.12 31.70
N ILE A 345 -10.17 26.98 30.46
CA ILE A 345 -11.01 27.21 29.29
C ILE A 345 -12.17 26.20 29.28
N LYS A 346 -13.40 26.71 29.38
CA LYS A 346 -14.61 25.87 29.41
C LYS A 346 -14.73 25.08 28.11
N ASN A 347 -15.09 23.80 28.22
CA ASN A 347 -15.30 22.90 27.09
C ASN A 347 -14.09 22.73 26.15
N PHE A 348 -12.86 23.05 26.59
CA PHE A 348 -11.67 23.00 25.73
C PHE A 348 -11.52 21.65 25.02
N LEU A 349 -11.54 20.54 25.77
CA LEU A 349 -11.38 19.20 25.20
C LEU A 349 -12.53 18.82 24.26
N GLN A 350 -13.75 19.24 24.58
CA GLN A 350 -14.94 19.01 23.74
C GLN A 350 -14.87 19.81 22.43
N THR A 351 -14.25 20.98 22.45
CA THR A 351 -14.01 21.78 21.24
C THR A 351 -12.87 21.19 20.41
N GLU A 352 -11.76 20.81 21.05
CA GLU A 352 -10.59 20.26 20.38
C GLU A 352 -10.85 18.88 19.76
N ILE A 353 -11.62 18.01 20.44
CA ILE A 353 -11.92 16.67 19.92
C ILE A 353 -12.70 16.74 18.60
N LYS A 354 -13.56 17.76 18.41
CA LYS A 354 -14.33 17.97 17.18
C LYS A 354 -13.46 18.20 15.95
N LYS A 355 -12.24 18.74 16.15
CA LYS A 355 -11.28 18.98 15.07
C LYS A 355 -10.62 17.69 14.57
N THR A 356 -10.64 16.62 15.37
CA THR A 356 -9.96 15.36 15.06
C THR A 356 -10.69 14.55 13.99
N ASN A 357 -9.93 13.81 13.17
CA ASN A 357 -10.50 12.88 12.19
C ASN A 357 -11.36 11.78 12.85
N ARG A 358 -11.02 11.41 14.08
CA ARG A 358 -11.79 10.43 14.85
C ARG A 358 -13.21 10.91 15.14
N TYR A 359 -13.35 12.16 15.58
CA TYR A 359 -14.68 12.74 15.79
C TYR A 359 -15.46 12.80 14.48
N LYS A 360 -14.84 13.29 13.39
CA LYS A 360 -15.47 13.35 12.07
C LYS A 360 -15.97 11.97 11.62
N ALA A 361 -15.17 10.92 11.79
CA ALA A 361 -15.56 9.55 11.44
C ALA A 361 -16.73 9.02 12.29
N LEU A 362 -16.75 9.32 13.60
CA LEU A 362 -17.88 8.95 14.47
C LEU A 362 -19.14 9.74 14.11
N ALA A 363 -19.00 11.03 13.81
CA ALA A 363 -20.09 11.90 13.39
C ALA A 363 -20.74 11.40 12.10
N THR A 364 -19.94 11.00 11.11
CA THR A 364 -20.44 10.35 9.89
C THR A 364 -21.08 8.99 10.16
N ARG A 365 -20.50 8.18 11.05
CA ARG A 365 -21.01 6.82 11.34
C ARG A 365 -22.36 6.82 12.06
N PHE A 366 -22.61 7.84 12.89
CA PHE A 366 -23.79 7.92 13.76
C PHE A 366 -24.69 9.12 13.42
N ASP A 367 -24.63 9.64 12.19
CA ASP A 367 -25.47 10.75 11.71
C ASP A 367 -25.52 11.95 12.67
N ASN A 368 -24.36 12.35 13.19
CA ASN A 368 -24.19 13.42 14.17
C ASN A 368 -24.92 13.22 15.52
N ASN A 369 -25.37 11.99 15.84
CA ASN A 369 -25.96 11.67 17.13
C ASN A 369 -24.95 11.86 18.27
N THR A 370 -25.20 12.86 19.12
CA THR A 370 -24.27 13.29 20.17
C THR A 370 -24.03 12.22 21.23
N ASP A 371 -25.05 11.45 21.60
CA ASP A 371 -24.96 10.47 22.69
C ASP A 371 -24.09 9.28 22.28
N SER A 372 -24.28 8.80 21.05
CA SER A 372 -23.47 7.74 20.47
C SER A 372 -22.01 8.18 20.35
N ILE A 373 -21.77 9.39 19.82
CA ILE A 373 -20.42 9.94 19.69
C ILE A 373 -19.76 10.07 21.06
N ASN A 374 -20.47 10.65 22.05
CA ASN A 374 -19.95 10.82 23.41
C ASN A 374 -19.65 9.47 24.07
N TYR A 375 -20.49 8.45 23.89
CA TYR A 375 -20.22 7.10 24.38
C TYR A 375 -18.88 6.57 23.86
N TYR A 376 -18.65 6.62 22.54
CA TYR A 376 -17.40 6.12 21.95
C TYR A 376 -16.17 6.98 22.27
N LEU A 377 -16.35 8.28 22.49
CA LEU A 377 -15.27 9.18 22.91
C LEU A 377 -14.84 8.99 24.37
N ASN A 378 -15.72 8.44 25.21
CA ASN A 378 -15.45 8.13 26.62
C ASN A 378 -15.17 6.63 26.86
N LYS A 379 -15.42 5.76 25.89
CA LYS A 379 -15.14 4.33 26.00
C LYS A 379 -13.63 4.09 26.06
N LYS A 380 -13.18 3.47 27.16
CA LYS A 380 -11.77 3.08 27.34
C LYS A 380 -11.41 1.94 26.40
N ILE A 381 -10.28 2.09 25.72
CA ILE A 381 -9.72 1.08 24.84
C ILE A 381 -8.20 0.98 25.08
N PRO A 382 -7.59 -0.20 24.90
CA PRO A 382 -6.14 -0.32 24.92
C PRO A 382 -5.55 0.47 23.74
N MET A 383 -4.52 1.27 24.01
CA MET A 383 -3.81 2.05 22.99
C MET A 383 -2.34 2.26 23.37
N LYS A 384 -1.50 2.56 22.38
CA LYS A 384 -0.11 2.98 22.58
C LYS A 384 -0.03 4.51 22.55
N VAL A 385 0.61 5.10 23.55
CA VAL A 385 0.83 6.55 23.63
C VAL A 385 2.32 6.86 23.71
N PHE A 386 2.70 8.05 23.23
CA PHE A 386 4.07 8.56 23.36
C PHE A 386 4.49 8.71 24.82
N THR A 387 5.76 8.45 25.11
CA THR A 387 6.40 8.81 26.39
C THR A 387 7.86 9.18 26.14
N TRP A 388 8.43 10.05 27.00
CA TRP A 388 9.86 10.37 26.93
C TRP A 388 10.75 9.26 27.51
N ASP A 389 10.17 8.26 28.15
CA ASP A 389 10.89 7.10 28.70
C ASP A 389 11.06 6.02 27.64
N ALA A 390 12.20 5.33 27.66
CA ALA A 390 12.45 4.23 26.73
C ALA A 390 11.38 3.12 26.93
N PRO A 391 10.78 2.58 25.85
CA PRO A 391 11.19 2.65 24.44
C PRO A 391 10.60 3.82 23.61
N GLY A 392 10.03 4.84 24.24
CA GLY A 392 9.39 5.99 23.58
C GLY A 392 7.86 5.87 23.46
N GLU A 393 7.33 4.71 23.84
CA GLU A 393 5.90 4.39 23.78
C GLU A 393 5.51 3.54 24.99
N LYS A 394 4.27 3.67 25.44
CA LYS A 394 3.70 2.79 26.47
C LYS A 394 2.26 2.40 26.16
N GLU A 395 1.88 1.19 26.55
CA GLU A 395 0.51 0.71 26.47
C GLU A 395 -0.31 1.19 27.65
N VAL A 396 -1.48 1.73 27.35
CA VAL A 396 -2.40 2.33 28.33
C VAL A 396 -3.84 2.09 27.90
N THR A 397 -4.72 1.91 28.89
CA THR A 397 -6.16 1.80 28.66
C THR A 397 -6.83 3.12 29.02
N MET A 398 -7.19 3.92 28.01
CA MET A 398 -7.79 5.25 28.19
C MET A 398 -8.85 5.52 27.14
N SER A 399 -9.71 6.52 27.37
CA SER A 399 -10.68 6.95 26.36
C SER A 399 -10.02 7.85 25.30
N PRO A 400 -10.63 8.03 24.12
CA PRO A 400 -10.19 9.05 23.15
C PRO A 400 -10.07 10.46 23.74
N LEU A 401 -10.97 10.85 24.65
CA LEU A 401 -10.90 12.15 25.34
C LEU A 401 -9.73 12.23 26.32
N ASP A 402 -9.47 11.16 27.07
CA ASP A 402 -8.31 11.08 27.97
C ASP A 402 -7.00 11.15 27.17
N SER A 403 -6.96 10.51 26.00
CA SER A 403 -5.81 10.55 25.09
C SER A 403 -5.56 11.95 24.56
N LEU A 404 -6.60 12.67 24.15
CA LEU A 404 -6.48 14.07 23.75
C LEU A 404 -5.95 14.94 24.90
N ALA A 405 -6.50 14.77 26.10
CA ALA A 405 -6.05 15.47 27.30
C ALA A 405 -4.59 15.15 27.65
N TYR A 406 -4.17 13.90 27.46
CA TYR A 406 -2.80 13.45 27.64
C TYR A 406 -1.83 14.21 26.73
N TYR A 407 -2.11 14.25 25.42
CA TYR A 407 -1.25 14.94 24.45
C TYR A 407 -1.24 16.46 24.63
N LYS A 408 -2.35 17.07 25.07
CA LYS A 408 -2.42 18.51 25.39
C LYS A 408 -1.61 18.93 26.62
N ARG A 409 -0.98 17.98 27.34
CA ARG A 409 -0.04 18.24 28.43
C ARG A 409 1.43 18.17 28.02
N PHE A 410 1.73 17.90 26.75
CA PHE A 410 3.10 17.86 26.26
C PHE A 410 3.54 19.24 25.77
N LEU A 411 4.77 19.59 26.13
CA LEU A 411 5.44 20.74 25.55
C LEU A 411 5.80 20.42 24.10
N HIS A 412 5.64 21.40 23.22
CA HIS A 412 6.11 21.33 21.84
C HIS A 412 7.46 22.06 21.72
N ALA A 413 8.27 21.63 20.75
CA ALA A 413 9.55 22.25 20.45
C ALA A 413 9.72 22.44 18.95
N GLY A 414 10.37 23.53 18.58
CA GLY A 414 10.92 23.76 17.25
C GLY A 414 12.41 24.05 17.38
N PHE A 415 13.21 23.47 16.50
CA PHE A 415 14.64 23.74 16.42
C PHE A 415 15.04 23.91 14.96
N ILE A 416 15.86 24.92 14.69
CA ILE A 416 16.45 25.16 13.38
C ILE A 416 17.93 25.50 13.56
N ALA A 417 18.77 24.92 12.73
CA ALA A 417 20.16 25.34 12.58
C ALA A 417 20.37 25.87 11.16
N THR A 418 20.98 27.04 11.06
CA THR A 418 21.25 27.71 9.79
C THR A 418 22.73 27.99 9.62
N ASN A 419 23.20 27.96 8.37
CA ASN A 419 24.50 28.48 8.02
C ASN A 419 24.43 30.02 7.98
N PRO A 420 25.19 30.74 8.81
CA PRO A 420 25.10 32.20 8.87
C PRO A 420 25.62 32.90 7.61
N LEU A 421 26.43 32.22 6.78
CA LEU A 421 27.04 32.84 5.59
C LEU A 421 26.13 32.85 4.37
N ASN A 422 25.26 31.84 4.21
CA ASN A 422 24.40 31.70 3.04
C ASN A 422 22.91 31.49 3.37
N GLY A 423 22.56 31.49 4.66
CA GLY A 423 21.18 31.32 5.13
C GLY A 423 20.61 29.91 4.94
N HIS A 424 21.41 28.94 4.51
CA HIS A 424 20.94 27.56 4.32
C HIS A 424 20.48 26.95 5.64
N VAL A 425 19.34 26.27 5.61
CA VAL A 425 18.89 25.46 6.74
C VAL A 425 19.65 24.13 6.74
N LEU A 426 20.42 23.89 7.78
CA LEU A 426 21.27 22.70 7.94
C LEU A 426 20.58 21.62 8.78
N ALA A 427 19.70 21.99 9.70
CA ALA A 427 18.85 21.08 10.47
C ALA A 427 17.51 21.73 10.79
N TRP A 428 16.44 20.94 10.83
CA TRP A 428 15.10 21.37 11.19
C TRP A 428 14.34 20.27 11.94
N VAL A 429 14.00 20.54 13.20
CA VAL A 429 13.09 19.74 14.03
C VAL A 429 11.81 20.54 14.23
N GLY A 430 10.69 20.05 13.69
CA GLY A 430 9.40 20.75 13.72
C GLY A 430 8.47 20.38 14.89
N GLY A 431 8.88 19.45 15.74
CA GLY A 431 8.04 18.96 16.83
C GLY A 431 8.73 17.87 17.66
N THR A 432 8.01 17.37 18.67
CA THR A 432 8.51 16.37 19.61
C THR A 432 8.59 14.98 19.01
N ASN A 433 7.55 14.55 18.30
CA ASN A 433 7.52 13.26 17.62
C ASN A 433 6.45 13.26 16.51
N TYR A 434 6.89 13.16 15.27
CA TYR A 434 6.03 13.26 14.08
C TYR A 434 4.96 12.16 13.98
N LYS A 435 5.15 11.01 14.63
CA LYS A 435 4.14 9.94 14.65
C LYS A 435 2.94 10.30 15.54
N TYR A 436 3.16 11.09 16.60
CA TYR A 436 2.20 11.32 17.68
C TYR A 436 1.62 12.72 17.74
N PHE A 437 2.37 13.71 17.24
CA PHE A 437 2.02 15.14 17.23
C PHE A 437 2.13 15.68 15.80
#